data_AF-A0A7C8YHY2-F1
#
_entry.id   AF-A0A7C8YHY2-F1
#
_cell.length_a   1.000
_cell.length_b   1.000
_cell.length_c   1.000
_cell.angle_alpha   90.00
_cell.angle_beta   90.00
_cell.angle_gamma   90.00
#
_symmetry.space_group_name_H-M   'P 1'
#
loop_
_entity.id
_entity.type
_entity.pdbx_description
1 polymer ?
#
loop_
_entity_poly.entity_id
_entity_poly.type
_entity_poly.pdbx_seq_one_letter_code
_entity_poly.pdbx_strand_id
1 'polypeptide(L)'
;CVKMQNWFDYRNHICIVFEKLGPSLYDTLKRNRYRPFPVDLVRDFGRQLLESIAYMHDLHLIHTDLKPENILLVSSECDKLPTSERTSFEETYFRCLPKSSVIKLIDFGSTVYDSQNHSSTISTRHYRAPEV
;
A
#
# COMPACT_ATOMS: atom_id res chain seq x y z
N CYS A 1 -5.56 -6.12 -6.90
CA CYS A 1 -6.35 -4.98 -6.37
C CYS A 1 -7.34 -5.44 -5.29
N VAL A 2 -7.78 -4.53 -4.41
CA VAL A 2 -8.82 -4.81 -3.39
C VAL A 2 -10.16 -5.15 -4.02
N LYS A 3 -10.88 -6.11 -3.43
CA LYS A 3 -12.21 -6.51 -3.85
C LYS A 3 -13.27 -5.67 -3.12
N MET A 4 -13.99 -4.86 -3.89
CA MET A 4 -15.24 -4.26 -3.43
C MET A 4 -16.31 -5.37 -3.32
N GLN A 5 -16.97 -5.44 -2.17
CA GLN A 5 -18.01 -6.43 -1.89
C GLN A 5 -19.41 -5.85 -2.09
N ASN A 6 -19.63 -4.62 -1.63
CA ASN A 6 -20.93 -3.95 -1.70
C ASN A 6 -20.76 -2.43 -1.55
N TRP A 7 -21.81 -1.67 -1.82
CA TRP A 7 -21.93 -0.26 -1.45
C TRP A 7 -23.38 0.05 -1.07
N PHE A 8 -23.57 1.01 -0.17
CA PHE A 8 -24.91 1.45 0.26
C PHE A 8 -24.87 2.87 0.83
N ASP A 9 -26.02 3.54 0.82
CA ASP A 9 -26.22 4.81 1.51
C ASP A 9 -26.69 4.57 2.95
N TYR A 10 -26.06 5.25 3.91
CA TYR A 10 -26.48 5.24 5.31
C TYR A 10 -26.41 6.64 5.90
N ARG A 11 -27.58 7.21 6.23
CA ARG A 11 -27.72 8.56 6.81
C ARG A 11 -26.96 9.64 6.02
N ASN A 12 -27.15 9.67 4.70
CA ASN A 12 -26.48 10.60 3.77
C ASN A 12 -24.96 10.41 3.66
N HIS A 13 -24.44 9.25 4.04
CA HIS A 13 -23.06 8.86 3.78
C HIS A 13 -23.02 7.67 2.83
N ILE A 14 -22.23 7.78 1.77
CA ILE A 14 -21.90 6.64 0.90
C ILE A 14 -20.94 5.73 1.68
N CYS A 15 -21.34 4.49 1.89
CA CYS A 15 -20.53 3.45 2.51
C CYS A 15 -20.10 2.44 1.45
N ILE A 16 -18.78 2.25 1.31
CA ILE A 16 -18.21 1.27 0.39
C ILE A 16 -17.59 0.14 1.20
N VAL A 17 -18.00 -1.09 0.93
CA VAL A 17 -17.61 -2.29 1.67
C VAL A 17 -16.55 -3.04 0.89
N PHE A 18 -15.43 -3.33 1.54
CA PHE A 18 -14.31 -4.08 0.97
C PHE A 18 -14.01 -5.32 1.80
N GLU A 19 -13.26 -6.25 1.21
CA GLU A 19 -12.59 -7.27 2.00
C GLU A 19 -11.68 -6.65 3.08
N LYS A 20 -11.62 -7.28 4.25
CA LYS A 20 -10.71 -6.83 5.32
C LYS A 20 -9.28 -7.21 4.96
N LEU A 21 -8.39 -6.22 4.98
CA LEU A 21 -6.96 -6.40 4.75
C LEU A 21 -6.15 -6.13 6.03
N GLY A 22 -4.86 -6.45 5.97
CA GLY A 22 -3.87 -6.13 6.98
C GLY A 22 -3.36 -4.69 6.89
N PRO A 23 -2.26 -4.37 7.58
CA PRO A 23 -1.71 -3.02 7.61
C PRO A 23 -1.13 -2.63 6.24
N SER A 24 -1.03 -1.31 6.00
CA SER A 24 -0.28 -0.79 4.85
C SER A 24 1.22 -1.08 4.99
N LEU A 25 1.94 -1.05 3.87
CA LEU A 25 3.41 -1.10 3.90
C LEU A 25 3.98 0.09 4.69
N TYR A 26 3.35 1.26 4.58
CA TYR A 26 3.71 2.43 5.39
C TYR A 26 3.54 2.19 6.90
N ASP A 27 2.41 1.65 7.34
CA ASP A 27 2.15 1.38 8.76
C ASP A 27 3.16 0.37 9.31
N THR A 28 3.53 -0.62 8.50
CA THR A 28 4.54 -1.62 8.86
C THR A 28 5.93 -0.99 8.99
N LEU A 29 6.32 -0.10 8.07
CA LEU A 29 7.56 0.68 8.20
C LEU A 29 7.55 1.53 9.46
N LYS A 30 6.48 2.29 9.71
CA LYS A 30 6.33 3.14 10.89
C LYS A 30 6.44 2.32 12.19
N ARG A 31 5.77 1.17 12.26
CA ARG A 31 5.86 0.24 13.41
C ARG A 31 7.28 -0.28 13.62
N ASN A 32 8.04 -0.47 12.55
CA ASN A 32 9.43 -0.93 12.58
C ASN A 32 10.45 0.22 12.62
N ARG A 33 10.06 1.42 13.09
CA ARG A 33 10.92 2.61 13.18
C ARG A 33 11.56 2.99 11.83
N TYR A 34 10.79 2.86 10.75
CA TYR A 34 11.19 3.12 9.36
C TYR A 34 12.40 2.29 8.89
N ARG A 35 12.70 1.18 9.57
CA ARG A 35 13.70 0.24 9.07
C ARG A 35 13.18 -0.42 7.80
N PRO A 36 14.04 -0.56 6.77
CA PRO A 36 13.64 -1.11 5.50
C PRO A 36 13.22 -2.58 5.64
N PHE A 37 12.34 -3.02 4.74
CA PHE A 37 12.05 -4.43 4.58
C PHE A 37 13.28 -5.18 4.04
N PRO A 38 13.43 -6.48 4.39
CA PRO A 38 14.36 -7.37 3.69
C PRO A 38 14.15 -7.34 2.18
N VAL A 39 15.25 -7.44 1.42
CA VAL A 39 15.23 -7.33 -0.05
C VAL A 39 14.31 -8.35 -0.72
N ASP A 40 14.15 -9.54 -0.12
CA ASP A 40 13.27 -10.57 -0.66
C ASP A 40 11.80 -10.16 -0.59
N LEU A 41 11.37 -9.53 0.52
CA LEU A 41 10.03 -8.94 0.61
C LEU A 41 9.85 -7.79 -0.37
N VAL A 42 10.87 -6.93 -0.52
CA VAL A 42 10.83 -5.82 -1.49
C VAL A 42 10.65 -6.35 -2.92
N ARG A 43 11.36 -7.43 -3.28
CA ARG A 43 11.22 -8.09 -4.59
C ARG A 43 9.80 -8.63 -4.81
N ASP A 44 9.24 -9.29 -3.81
CA ASP A 44 7.88 -9.84 -3.88
C ASP A 44 6.81 -8.75 -3.98
N PHE A 45 6.95 -7.67 -3.20
CA PHE A 45 6.05 -6.51 -3.27
C PHE A 45 6.14 -5.83 -4.63
N GLY A 46 7.36 -5.61 -5.14
CA GLY A 46 7.58 -4.99 -6.44
C GLY A 46 6.93 -5.79 -7.57
N ARG A 47 7.12 -7.11 -7.59
CA ARG A 47 6.50 -7.99 -8.60
C ARG A 47 4.97 -7.88 -8.59
N GLN A 48 4.34 -8.06 -7.43
CA GLN A 48 2.88 -8.03 -7.30
C GLN A 48 2.28 -6.64 -7.58
N LEU A 49 2.99 -5.58 -7.22
CA LEU A 49 2.59 -4.20 -7.52
C LEU A 49 2.62 -3.94 -9.02
N LEU A 50 3.71 -4.34 -9.70
CA LEU A 50 3.83 -4.21 -11.15
C LEU A 50 2.77 -5.04 -11.89
N GLU A 51 2.48 -6.26 -11.44
CA GLU A 51 1.39 -7.08 -11.98
C GLU A 51 0.03 -6.38 -11.83
N SER A 52 -0.24 -5.76 -10.67
CA SER A 52 -1.49 -5.03 -10.43
C SER A 52 -1.61 -3.77 -11.30
N ILE A 53 -0.51 -3.02 -11.46
CA ILE A 53 -0.46 -1.80 -12.28
C ILE A 53 -0.59 -2.15 -13.76
N ALA A 54 0.11 -3.19 -14.24
CA ALA A 54 0.02 -3.65 -15.62
C ALA A 54 -1.43 -4.01 -15.98
N TYR A 55 -2.11 -4.75 -15.11
CA TYR A 55 -3.53 -5.06 -15.29
C TYR A 55 -4.42 -3.82 -15.36
N MET A 56 -4.15 -2.78 -14.57
CA MET A 56 -4.89 -1.51 -14.66
C MET A 56 -4.63 -0.80 -15.99
N HIS A 57 -3.38 -0.77 -16.44
CA HIS A 57 -3.00 -0.15 -17.70
C HIS A 57 -3.61 -0.87 -18.91
N ASP A 58 -3.74 -2.20 -18.87
CA ASP A 58 -4.47 -2.97 -19.88
C ASP A 58 -5.97 -2.59 -19.96
N LEU A 59 -6.51 -2.04 -18.87
CA LEU A 59 -7.87 -1.49 -18.79
C LEU A 59 -7.93 0.02 -19.07
N HIS A 60 -6.83 0.63 -19.51
CA HIS A 60 -6.72 2.07 -19.75
C HIS A 60 -6.93 2.92 -18.49
N LEU A 61 -6.64 2.36 -17.30
CA LEU A 61 -6.79 3.03 -16.01
C LEU A 61 -5.43 3.40 -15.42
N ILE A 62 -5.30 4.65 -14.96
CA ILE A 62 -4.13 5.17 -14.25
C ILE A 62 -4.53 5.43 -12.80
N HIS A 63 -3.85 4.80 -11.84
CA HIS A 63 -4.19 4.93 -10.40
C HIS A 63 -3.99 6.36 -9.86
N THR A 64 -2.97 7.05 -10.36
CA THR A 64 -2.51 8.40 -10.00
C THR A 64 -2.03 8.63 -8.56
N ASP A 65 -2.43 7.83 -7.56
CA ASP A 65 -2.00 8.00 -6.16
C ASP A 65 -1.29 6.77 -5.57
N LEU A 66 -0.26 6.28 -6.26
CA LEU A 66 0.57 5.17 -5.78
C LEU A 66 1.51 5.63 -4.66
N LYS A 67 1.37 5.00 -3.50
CA LYS A 67 2.18 5.27 -2.31
C LYS A 67 2.12 4.08 -1.33
N PRO A 68 3.09 3.89 -0.42
CA PRO A 68 3.11 2.77 0.53
C PRO A 68 1.87 2.67 1.43
N GLU A 69 1.14 3.77 1.63
CA GLU A 69 -0.13 3.84 2.36
C GLU A 69 -1.27 3.13 1.61
N ASN A 70 -1.22 3.15 0.27
CA ASN A 70 -2.23 2.56 -0.60
C ASN A 70 -1.91 1.11 -1.00
N ILE A 71 -0.87 0.51 -0.41
CA ILE A 71 -0.47 -0.88 -0.64
C ILE A 71 -0.61 -1.63 0.69
N LEU A 72 -1.64 -2.48 0.78
CA LEU A 72 -1.95 -3.21 2.01
C LEU A 72 -1.51 -4.66 1.91
N LEU A 73 -1.02 -5.20 3.02
CA LEU A 73 -0.82 -6.63 3.19
C LEU A 73 -2.17 -7.33 3.27
N VAL A 74 -2.28 -8.55 2.72
CA VAL A 74 -3.50 -9.34 2.85
C VAL A 74 -3.69 -9.86 4.28
N SER A 75 -2.59 -10.19 4.96
CA SER A 75 -2.60 -10.69 6.35
C SER A 75 -1.98 -9.70 7.32
N SER A 76 -2.52 -9.63 8.54
CA SER A 76 -1.95 -8.87 9.66
C SER A 76 -0.93 -9.68 10.48
N GLU A 77 -0.71 -10.95 10.13
CA GLU A 77 0.21 -11.82 10.87
C GLU A 77 1.67 -11.45 10.59
N CYS A 78 2.46 -11.37 11.66
CA CYS A 78 3.88 -11.06 11.56
C CYS A 78 4.72 -11.88 12.55
N ASP A 79 5.97 -12.10 12.18
CA ASP A 79 7.00 -12.64 13.07
C ASP A 79 7.69 -11.50 13.82
N LYS A 80 7.77 -11.63 15.14
CA LYS A 80 8.49 -10.70 16.01
C LYS A 80 9.95 -11.13 16.08
N LEU A 81 10.82 -10.39 15.41
CA LEU A 81 12.25 -10.65 15.39
C LEU A 81 12.98 -9.71 16.34
N PRO A 82 13.80 -10.22 17.27
CA PRO A 82 14.62 -9.39 18.12
C PRO A 82 15.60 -8.62 17.23
N THR A 83 15.75 -7.33 17.51
CA THR A 83 16.74 -6.50 16.83
C THR A 83 17.70 -5.96 17.87
N SER A 84 18.95 -6.45 17.84
CA SER A 84 20.03 -5.87 18.62
C SER A 84 20.47 -4.59 17.91
N GLU A 85 20.03 -3.44 18.43
CA GLU A 85 20.69 -2.18 18.13
C GLU A 85 21.88 -2.02 19.08
N ARG A 86 23.06 -1.75 18.53
CA ARG A 86 24.19 -1.22 19.28
C ARG A 86 23.98 0.27 19.50
N THR A 87 23.00 0.64 20.30
CA THR A 87 22.85 2.00 20.83
C THR A 87 23.15 1.97 22.31
N SER A 88 23.73 3.05 22.83
CA SER A 88 24.25 3.20 24.20
C SER A 88 23.21 3.04 25.32
N PHE A 89 21.93 2.81 24.96
CA PHE A 89 20.84 2.45 25.85
C PHE A 89 20.28 1.10 25.37
N GLU A 90 20.49 0.04 26.15
CA GLU A 90 20.15 -1.36 25.86
C GLU A 90 18.64 -1.66 25.85
N GLU A 91 17.85 -0.98 25.03
CA GLU A 91 16.46 -1.39 24.79
C GLU A 91 16.38 -2.37 23.62
N THR A 92 16.23 -3.66 23.94
CA THR A 92 15.85 -4.67 22.94
C THR A 92 14.45 -4.38 22.46
N TYR A 93 14.30 -3.98 21.20
CA TYR A 93 12.99 -3.87 20.56
C TYR A 93 12.84 -4.95 19.47
N PHE A 94 11.59 -5.30 19.20
CA PHE A 94 11.23 -6.32 18.24
C PHE A 94 10.73 -5.68 16.95
N ARG A 95 11.26 -6.11 15.81
CA ARG A 95 10.67 -5.82 14.50
C ARG A 95 9.58 -6.83 14.19
N CYS A 96 8.51 -6.38 13.54
CA CYS A 96 7.38 -7.20 13.11
C CYS A 96 7.45 -7.30 11.58
N LEU A 97 7.85 -8.47 11.06
CA LEU A 97 7.90 -8.74 9.62
C LEU A 97 6.69 -9.56 9.20
N PRO A 98 6.01 -9.22 8.10
CA PRO A 98 4.82 -9.95 7.68
C PRO A 98 5.17 -11.40 7.34
N LYS A 99 4.33 -12.34 7.79
CA LYS A 99 4.49 -13.77 7.48
C LYS A 99 4.22 -14.10 6.02
N SER A 100 3.47 -13.24 5.33
CA SER A 100 3.09 -13.37 3.94
C SER A 100 3.42 -12.08 3.20
N SER A 101 4.01 -12.20 2.02
CA SER A 101 4.31 -11.05 1.15
C SER A 101 3.13 -10.64 0.26
N VAL A 102 1.96 -11.26 0.41
CA VAL A 102 0.81 -10.98 -0.47
C VAL A 102 0.24 -9.59 -0.20
N ILE A 103 0.16 -8.76 -1.24
CA ILE A 103 -0.30 -7.38 -1.17
C ILE A 103 -1.52 -7.12 -2.05
N LYS A 104 -2.26 -6.06 -1.75
CA LYS A 104 -3.33 -5.51 -2.59
C LYS A 104 -3.26 -3.99 -2.63
N LEU A 105 -3.40 -3.45 -3.84
CA LEU A 105 -3.58 -2.03 -4.10
C LEU A 105 -5.01 -1.60 -3.72
N ILE A 106 -5.14 -0.48 -3.03
CA ILE A 106 -6.40 0.17 -2.60
C ILE A 106 -6.45 1.63 -3.08
N ASP A 107 -7.55 2.32 -2.77
CA ASP A 107 -7.73 3.77 -2.94
C ASP A 107 -7.77 4.23 -4.41
N PHE A 108 -8.78 3.73 -5.11
CA PHE A 108 -9.05 4.05 -6.51
C PHE A 108 -9.82 5.38 -6.69
N GLY A 109 -9.97 6.19 -5.63
CA GLY A 109 -10.77 7.42 -5.67
C GLY A 109 -10.20 8.50 -6.59
N SER A 110 -8.90 8.44 -6.88
CA SER A 110 -8.22 9.34 -7.83
C SER A 110 -7.86 8.65 -9.16
N THR A 111 -8.33 7.42 -9.38
CA THR A 111 -8.05 6.69 -10.62
C THR A 111 -8.76 7.36 -11.80
N VAL A 112 -8.05 7.49 -12.92
CA VAL A 112 -8.55 8.13 -14.14
C VAL A 112 -8.41 7.19 -15.33
N TYR A 113 -9.28 7.36 -16.34
CA TYR A 113 -9.06 6.75 -17.65
C TYR A 113 -8.07 7.60 -18.45
N ASP A 114 -7.19 6.96 -19.22
CA ASP A 114 -6.18 7.63 -20.07
C ASP A 114 -6.77 8.62 -21.10
N SER A 115 -8.04 8.43 -21.46
CA SER A 115 -8.77 9.20 -22.45
C SER A 115 -9.53 10.41 -21.88
N GLN A 116 -9.59 10.57 -20.56
CA GLN A 116 -10.33 11.68 -19.92
C GLN A 116 -9.46 12.93 -19.73
N ASN A 117 -10.09 14.10 -19.56
CA ASN A 117 -9.37 15.31 -19.18
C ASN A 117 -8.77 15.12 -17.78
N HIS A 118 -7.46 15.28 -17.68
CA HIS A 118 -6.72 15.07 -16.45
C HIS A 118 -6.74 16.34 -15.60
N SER A 119 -6.86 16.17 -14.28
CA SER A 119 -6.52 17.25 -13.34
C SER A 119 -5.07 17.66 -13.59
N SER A 120 -4.79 18.97 -13.60
CA SER A 120 -3.43 19.51 -13.73
C SER A 120 -2.52 19.14 -12.55
N THR A 121 -3.08 18.55 -11.49
CA THR A 121 -2.32 18.09 -10.34
C THR A 121 -2.88 16.76 -9.88
N ILE A 122 -2.03 15.73 -9.92
CA ILE A 122 -2.31 14.37 -9.44
C ILE A 122 -1.17 13.90 -8.52
N SER A 123 -1.37 12.75 -7.86
CA SER A 123 -0.42 12.15 -6.92
C SER A 123 -0.17 12.93 -5.64
N THR A 124 0.05 12.19 -4.54
CA THR A 124 0.61 12.73 -3.31
C THR A 124 2.01 13.32 -3.58
N ARG A 125 2.29 14.52 -3.06
CA ARG A 125 3.47 15.36 -3.39
C ARG A 125 4.80 14.61 -3.45
N HIS A 126 5.09 13.72 -2.49
CA HIS A 126 6.36 13.00 -2.39
C HIS A 126 6.55 11.92 -3.47
N TYR A 127 5.48 11.51 -4.15
CA TYR A 127 5.45 10.43 -5.15
C TYR A 127 5.05 10.94 -6.54
N ARG A 128 4.95 12.26 -6.70
CA ARG A 128 4.54 12.90 -7.96
C ARG A 128 5.69 12.85 -8.97
N ALA A 129 5.35 12.46 -10.20
CA ALA A 129 6.28 12.45 -11.31
C ALA A 129 6.61 13.88 -11.77
N PRO A 130 7.83 14.14 -12.29
CA PRO A 130 8.27 15.50 -12.64
C PRO A 130 7.48 16.16 -13.77
N GLU A 131 6.83 15.39 -14.63
CA GLU A 131 5.97 15.88 -15.71
C GLU A 131 4.58 16.36 -15.26
N VAL A 132 4.21 16.11 -13.99
CA VAL A 132 2.96 16.54 -13.36
C VAL A 132 3.16 17.84 -12.61
#